data_AF-A0A957GBX5-F1
#
_entry.id   AF-A0A957GBX5-F1
#
_cell.length_a   1.000
_cell.length_b   1.000
_cell.length_c   1.000
_cell.angle_alpha   90.00
_cell.angle_beta   90.00
_cell.angle_gamma   90.00
#
_symmetry.space_group_name_H-M   'P 1'
#
loop_
_entity.id
_entity.type
_entity.pdbx_description
1 polymer ?
#
loop_
_entity_poly.entity_id
_entity_poly.type
_entity_poly.pdbx_seq_one_letter_code
_entity_poly.pdbx_strand_id
1 'polypeptide(L)'
;AESYNGTAAAAPLLVVEYSLAGSGTYVNLQYDTPYELRVALNQAPISGYSAAPPDNDASSNGDLRDTDGQPAAGYVSASLVTGGPGANNHTYDFGFVPRVSLGDQ
;
A
#
# COMPACT_ATOMS: atom_id res chain seq x y z
N ALA A 1 35.65 -0.56 14.79
CA ALA A 1 34.49 0.32 14.58
C ALA A 1 34.50 0.72 13.11
N GLU A 2 33.78 -0.01 12.28
CA GLU A 2 33.61 0.37 10.87
C GLU A 2 32.30 1.12 10.78
N SER A 3 32.40 2.43 10.55
CA SER A 3 31.27 3.31 10.29
C SER A 3 30.83 3.15 8.85
N TYR A 4 29.63 2.63 8.63
CA TYR A 4 28.97 2.58 7.33
C TYR A 4 28.58 4.00 6.90
N ASN A 5 29.24 4.49 5.84
CA ASN A 5 28.94 5.75 5.19
C ASN A 5 28.36 5.44 3.81
N GLY A 6 27.06 5.22 3.73
CA GLY A 6 26.35 4.94 2.49
C GLY A 6 25.00 5.65 2.50
N THR A 7 24.88 6.67 1.66
CA THR A 7 23.62 7.32 1.26
C THR A 7 22.47 6.33 1.25
N ALA A 8 21.38 6.63 1.97
CA ALA A 8 20.19 5.80 2.03
C ALA A 8 19.81 5.35 0.62
N ALA A 9 20.06 4.07 0.32
CA ALA A 9 19.59 3.47 -0.90
C ALA A 9 18.07 3.67 -0.90
N ALA A 10 17.54 4.28 -1.95
CA ALA A 10 16.09 4.35 -2.14
C ALA A 10 15.55 2.95 -1.89
N ALA A 11 14.62 2.82 -0.93
CA ALA A 11 14.05 1.53 -0.58
C ALA A 11 13.66 0.80 -1.86
N PRO A 12 14.02 -0.48 -2.04
CA PRO A 12 13.73 -1.20 -3.27
C PRO A 12 12.23 -1.09 -3.55
N LEU A 13 11.91 -0.37 -4.62
CA LEU A 13 10.54 -0.10 -4.98
C LEU A 13 9.99 -1.34 -5.66
N LEU A 14 9.22 -2.13 -4.91
CA LEU A 14 8.37 -3.13 -5.52
C LEU A 14 7.01 -2.51 -5.83
N VAL A 15 6.82 -2.04 -7.06
CA VAL A 15 5.47 -1.72 -7.54
C VAL A 15 4.75 -3.04 -7.79
N VAL A 16 3.99 -3.52 -6.81
CA VAL A 16 3.00 -4.57 -7.06
C VAL A 16 1.81 -3.91 -7.72
N GLU A 17 1.79 -3.87 -9.06
CA GLU A 17 0.58 -3.54 -9.79
C GLU A 17 -0.41 -4.68 -9.60
N TYR A 18 -1.28 -4.57 -8.61
CA TYR A 18 -2.43 -5.45 -8.55
C TYR A 18 -3.39 -5.03 -9.66
N SER A 19 -3.65 -5.95 -10.60
CA SER A 19 -4.91 -5.91 -11.32
C SER A 19 -5.93 -6.64 -10.45
N LEU A 20 -7.09 -6.04 -10.19
CA LEU A 20 -8.16 -6.64 -9.38
C LEU A 20 -8.73 -7.94 -9.98
N ALA A 21 -8.21 -8.40 -11.13
CA ALA A 21 -8.49 -9.71 -11.70
C ALA A 21 -7.74 -10.84 -10.97
N GLY A 22 -7.80 -10.91 -9.63
CA GLY A 22 -7.52 -12.10 -8.81
C GLY A 22 -6.25 -12.93 -9.11
N SER A 23 -5.29 -12.41 -9.85
CA SER A 23 -4.13 -13.16 -10.33
C SER A 23 -3.04 -12.99 -9.29
N GLY A 24 -2.83 -14.04 -8.49
CA GLY A 24 -1.76 -14.09 -7.50
C GLY A 24 -0.40 -14.03 -8.19
N THR A 25 0.09 -12.81 -8.43
CA THR A 25 1.48 -12.59 -8.85
C THR A 25 2.38 -12.93 -7.67
N TYR A 26 3.07 -14.07 -7.76
CA TYR A 26 4.12 -14.41 -6.80
C TYR A 26 5.35 -13.55 -7.09
N VAL A 27 5.62 -12.58 -6.22
CA VAL A 27 6.88 -11.84 -6.23
C VAL A 27 7.84 -12.52 -5.27
N ASN A 28 9.09 -12.74 -5.70
CA ASN A 28 10.16 -13.18 -4.81
C ASN A 28 10.61 -11.99 -3.93
N LEU A 29 10.08 -11.93 -2.71
CA LEU A 29 10.47 -10.96 -1.70
C LEU A 29 11.70 -11.45 -0.94
N GLN A 30 12.65 -10.55 -0.67
CA GLN A 30 13.76 -10.81 0.26
C GLN A 30 13.25 -10.70 1.70
N TYR A 31 13.83 -11.49 2.60
CA TYR A 31 13.51 -11.43 4.04
C TYR A 31 14.08 -10.18 4.69
N ASP A 32 13.46 -9.73 5.78
CA ASP A 32 13.92 -8.61 6.62
C ASP A 32 14.26 -7.34 5.81
N THR A 33 13.50 -7.10 4.74
CA THR A 33 13.79 -6.08 3.73
C THR A 33 12.64 -5.07 3.64
N PRO A 34 12.92 -3.75 3.66
CA PRO A 34 11.90 -2.73 3.49
C PRO A 34 11.46 -2.64 2.02
N TYR A 35 10.15 -2.57 1.82
CA TYR A 35 9.47 -2.39 0.54
C TYR A 35 8.40 -1.30 0.68
N GLU A 36 7.88 -0.84 -0.47
CA GLU A 36 6.69 0.00 -0.53
C GLU A 36 5.64 -0.71 -1.40
N LEU A 37 4.45 -0.94 -0.85
CA LEU A 37 3.29 -1.41 -1.60
C LEU A 37 2.65 -0.22 -2.29
N ARG A 38 2.29 -0.34 -3.58
CA ARG A 38 1.66 0.75 -4.34
C ARG A 38 0.43 0.31 -5.11
N VAL A 39 -0.61 1.11 -5.00
CA VAL A 39 -1.84 1.04 -5.80
C VAL A 39 -1.79 2.03 -6.95
N ALA A 40 -1.80 1.57 -8.19
CA ALA A 40 -2.18 2.34 -9.38
C ALA A 40 -3.53 3.08 -9.25
N LEU A 41 -3.65 4.42 -9.16
CA LEU A 41 -4.97 5.10 -9.16
C LEU A 41 -5.63 5.20 -10.54
N ASN A 42 -4.88 4.93 -11.61
CA ASN A 42 -5.35 5.01 -13.00
C ASN A 42 -5.87 3.66 -13.56
N GLN A 43 -6.18 2.69 -12.70
CA GLN A 43 -6.73 1.41 -13.12
C GLN A 43 -8.25 1.46 -13.26
N ALA A 44 -8.79 0.78 -14.27
CA ALA A 44 -10.22 0.78 -14.57
C ALA A 44 -11.14 0.45 -13.38
N PRO A 45 -10.83 -0.54 -12.52
CA PRO A 45 -11.75 -0.93 -11.45
C PRO A 45 -11.94 0.11 -10.32
N ILE A 46 -10.99 1.04 -10.13
CA ILE A 46 -11.09 2.10 -9.11
C ILE A 46 -11.27 3.49 -9.74
N SER A 47 -11.54 3.52 -11.05
CA SER A 47 -11.95 4.74 -11.74
C SER A 47 -13.24 5.29 -11.11
N GLY A 48 -13.26 6.58 -10.79
CA GLY A 48 -14.38 7.22 -10.10
C GLY A 48 -14.35 7.10 -8.58
N TYR A 49 -13.30 6.51 -8.00
CA TYR A 49 -13.09 6.45 -6.56
C TYR A 49 -11.95 7.38 -6.12
N SER A 50 -11.89 7.66 -4.82
CA SER A 50 -10.75 8.28 -4.15
C SER A 50 -10.28 7.34 -3.04
N ALA A 51 -8.99 7.43 -2.69
CA ALA A 51 -8.47 6.72 -1.53
C ALA A 51 -9.25 7.13 -0.27
N ALA A 52 -9.58 6.16 0.58
CA ALA A 52 -10.14 6.45 1.90
C ALA A 52 -9.07 7.11 2.78
N PRO A 53 -9.44 7.96 3.76
CA PRO A 53 -8.48 8.48 4.72
C PRO A 53 -7.83 7.34 5.52
N PRO A 54 -6.49 7.34 5.67
CA PRO A 54 -5.81 6.36 6.50
C PRO A 54 -6.11 6.55 7.99
N ASP A 55 -5.93 5.50 8.79
CA ASP A 55 -6.05 5.48 10.26
C ASP A 55 -7.39 6.05 10.79
N ASN A 56 -8.47 5.87 10.03
CA ASN A 56 -9.74 6.56 10.25
C ASN A 56 -10.70 5.81 11.19
N ASP A 57 -10.23 4.80 11.92
CA ASP A 57 -10.95 4.12 13.00
C ASP A 57 -10.11 4.08 14.28
N ALA A 58 -10.33 5.03 15.19
CA ALA A 58 -9.57 5.10 16.45
C ALA A 58 -9.95 4.02 17.50
N SER A 59 -10.76 3.02 17.15
CA SER A 59 -11.10 1.93 18.06
C SER A 59 -9.98 0.90 18.20
N SER A 60 -10.07 -0.01 19.17
CA SER A 60 -9.04 -1.03 19.40
C SER A 60 -8.87 -2.04 18.26
N ASN A 61 -9.78 -2.06 17.29
CA ASN A 61 -9.72 -2.89 16.09
C ASN A 61 -9.62 -2.00 14.83
N GLY A 62 -9.15 -0.76 14.99
CA GLY A 62 -8.91 0.20 13.92
C GLY A 62 -8.00 -0.36 12.86
N ASP A 63 -6.76 -0.69 13.26
CA ASP A 63 -5.67 -1.24 12.45
C ASP A 63 -5.98 -2.51 11.63
N LEU A 64 -7.13 -3.15 11.84
CA LEU A 64 -7.60 -4.31 11.06
C LEU A 64 -8.70 -3.95 10.05
N ARG A 65 -9.13 -2.69 10.01
CA ARG A 65 -10.34 -2.23 9.30
C ARG A 65 -10.17 -0.87 8.64
N ASP A 66 -9.32 0.00 9.17
CA ASP A 66 -8.90 1.22 8.49
C ASP A 66 -7.84 0.91 7.44
N THR A 67 -7.61 1.86 6.53
CA THR A 67 -6.66 1.63 5.44
C THR A 67 -5.25 2.07 5.84
N ASP A 68 -4.27 1.21 5.57
CA ASP A 68 -2.84 1.57 5.69
C ASP A 68 -2.37 2.56 4.61
N GLY A 69 -3.18 2.74 3.56
CA GLY A 69 -2.82 3.43 2.34
C GLY A 69 -2.73 4.95 2.50
N GLN A 70 -1.52 5.49 2.36
CA GLN A 70 -1.27 6.93 2.29
C GLN A 70 -1.46 7.44 0.84
N PRO A 71 -2.40 8.38 0.58
CA PRO A 71 -2.64 8.88 -0.77
C PRO A 71 -1.48 9.75 -1.28
N ALA A 72 -1.05 9.52 -2.52
CA ALA A 72 -0.06 10.32 -3.23
C ALA A 72 -0.55 10.67 -4.65
N ALA A 73 0.22 11.48 -5.38
CA ALA A 73 -0.10 11.82 -6.76
C ALA A 73 -0.03 10.57 -7.65
N GLY A 74 -1.18 10.04 -8.06
CA GLY A 74 -1.31 8.94 -9.01
C GLY A 74 -1.25 7.54 -8.40
N TYR A 75 -1.01 7.40 -7.10
CA TYR A 75 -1.04 6.13 -6.39
C TYR A 75 -1.40 6.27 -4.91
N VAL A 76 -1.68 5.15 -4.25
CA VAL A 76 -1.76 5.05 -2.78
C VAL A 76 -0.66 4.09 -2.34
N SER A 77 0.05 4.37 -1.24
CA SER A 77 1.15 3.51 -0.80
C SER A 77 1.18 3.22 0.69
N ALA A 78 1.81 2.11 1.05
CA ALA A 78 2.08 1.70 2.42
C ALA A 78 3.50 1.14 2.53
N SER A 79 4.18 1.42 3.64
CA SER A 79 5.51 0.86 3.92
C SER A 79 5.38 -0.54 4.49
N LEU A 80 6.13 -1.49 3.93
CA LEU A 80 6.18 -2.88 4.37
C LEU A 80 7.62 -3.23 4.76
N VAL A 81 7.80 -3.99 5.84
CA VAL A 81 9.05 -4.72 6.09
C VAL A 81 8.70 -6.20 6.11
N THR A 82 9.33 -6.97 5.23
CA THR A 82 9.15 -8.43 5.24
C THR A 82 9.74 -9.03 6.50
N GLY A 83 9.14 -10.10 7.01
CA GLY A 83 9.72 -10.87 8.11
C GLY A 83 10.73 -11.90 7.63
N GLY A 84 11.23 -12.70 8.57
CA GLY A 84 12.09 -13.84 8.28
C GLY A 84 11.40 -14.99 7.52
N PRO A 85 12.11 -16.09 7.26
CA PRO A 85 11.58 -17.24 6.52
C PRO A 85 10.25 -17.76 7.10
N GLY A 86 9.24 -17.88 6.23
CA GLY A 86 7.90 -18.35 6.60
C GLY A 86 6.98 -17.30 7.21
N ALA A 87 7.44 -16.07 7.41
CA ALA A 87 6.58 -14.97 7.85
C ALA A 87 5.61 -14.56 6.74
N ASN A 88 4.34 -14.39 7.10
CA ASN A 88 3.31 -13.76 6.27
C ASN A 88 2.67 -12.61 7.05
N ASN A 89 2.33 -11.54 6.34
CA ASN A 89 1.59 -10.42 6.91
C ASN A 89 0.39 -10.09 6.01
N HIS A 90 -0.81 -10.17 6.56
CA HIS A 90 -2.08 -9.94 5.87
C HIS A 90 -2.84 -8.72 6.43
N THR A 91 -2.16 -7.84 7.16
CA THR A 91 -2.81 -6.64 7.73
C THR A 91 -2.87 -5.47 6.75
N TYR A 92 -2.09 -5.50 5.66
CA TYR A 92 -2.04 -4.42 4.70
C TYR A 92 -3.28 -4.33 3.82
N ASP A 93 -4.00 -3.23 3.91
CA ASP A 93 -5.23 -2.98 3.16
C ASP A 93 -5.34 -1.56 2.55
N PHE A 94 -6.12 -1.47 1.47
CA PHE A 94 -6.28 -0.26 0.66
C PHE A 94 -7.76 0.02 0.41
N GLY A 95 -8.29 1.05 1.08
CA GLY A 95 -9.68 1.47 0.99
C GLY A 95 -9.93 2.49 -0.12
N PHE A 96 -11.03 2.33 -0.85
CA PHE A 96 -11.48 3.27 -1.89
C PHE A 96 -12.96 3.61 -1.71
N VAL A 97 -13.28 4.91 -1.76
CA VAL A 97 -14.65 5.42 -1.61
C VAL A 97 -15.12 6.08 -2.91
N PRO A 98 -16.40 5.92 -3.31
CA PRO A 98 -16.93 6.57 -4.50
C PRO A 98 -16.80 8.08 -4.41
N ARG A 99 -16.44 8.73 -5.52
CA ARG A 99 -16.55 10.19 -5.62
C ARG A 99 -18.04 10.54 -5.75
N VAL A 100 -18.59 11.19 -4.73
CA VAL A 100 -19.95 11.71 -4.78
C VAL A 100 -19.87 13.20 -5.09
N SER A 101 -20.59 13.63 -6.14
CA SER A 101 -20.86 15.04 -6.41
C SER A 101 -22.37 15.24 -6.34
N LEU A 102 -22.80 16.15 -5.46
CA LEU A 102 -24.19 16.60 -5.36
C LEU A 102 -24.23 18.04 -5.87
N GLY A 103 -24.60 18.24 -7.15
CA GLY A 103 -24.72 19.56 -7.76
C GLY A 103 -24.30 19.60 -9.24
N ASP A 104 -24.82 20.59 -9.96
CA ASP A 104 -24.55 20.87 -11.37
C ASP A 104 -23.10 21.33 -11.60
N GLN A 105 -22.47 20.73 -12.62
CA GLN A 105 -21.12 21.03 -13.10
C GLN A 105 -21.06 22.35 -13.86
#